data_AF-K7CHT3-F1
#
_entry.id   AF-K7CHT3-F1
#
_cell.length_a   1.000
_cell.length_b   1.000
_cell.length_c   1.000
_cell.angle_alpha   90.00
_cell.angle_beta   90.00
_cell.angle_gamma   90.00
#
_symmetry.space_group_name_H-M   'P 1'
#
loop_
_entity.id
_entity.type
_entity.pdbx_description
1 polymer ?
#
loop_
_entity_poly.entity_id
_entity_poly.type
_entity_poly.pdbx_seq_one_letter_code
_entity_poly.pdbx_strand_id
1 'polypeptide(L)'
;MEDPSEPDRLASADGGSPEEEEEDGEREPLLPRIAWAHPRRGAPGSAVRLLDAAGEEGEAGDEELPLPPGDAGVSRSSPAELDRSRPAVSVTTGTSEMNAFLDDPEFADIMLRAEQAIEVGIFPERISQGSSGSYFVKDPKRKIIGVFKPKSEEPYGQLNPKWTKYVHKVCCPCCFGRGCLIPNQGYLSEAGAYLVDNKLHLSIVPKTKVVWLVSETFNYNAIDRAKSRGKKYALEKVPKVGRKFHRIGLPPKIGSFQLFVEGYKEAEYWLRKFEADPLPENIRKQFQSQFERLVILDYIIRNTDRGNDNWLVRYEKQKCEKEIDHKESKWIDDEEFLIKIAAIDNGLAFPFKHPDEWRAYPFHWAWLPQAKVPFSEEIRNLILPYISDMNFVQDLCEDLYELFKTDKGFDKATFESQMSVMRGQILNLTQALRDGKSPFQLVQIPCVIVERSQGGSQGRIVHLSNSFTQTVNCRKPFFSSW
;
A
#
# COMPACT_ATOMS: atom_id res chain seq x y z
N MET A 1 -55.96 20.96 44.40
CA MET A 1 -55.56 19.68 45.03
C MET A 1 -54.27 19.25 44.33
N GLU A 2 -53.17 20.00 44.39
CA GLU A 2 -52.52 20.68 45.54
C GLU A 2 -51.87 19.68 46.51
N ASP A 3 -50.54 19.82 46.62
CA ASP A 3 -49.67 19.37 47.71
C ASP A 3 -49.97 20.17 49.00
N PRO A 4 -49.62 19.70 50.21
CA PRO A 4 -48.44 20.30 50.86
C PRO A 4 -47.62 19.43 51.85
N SER A 5 -46.30 19.40 51.63
CA SER A 5 -45.26 19.87 52.58
C SER A 5 -44.89 19.07 53.88
N GLU A 6 -43.75 19.49 54.46
CA GLU A 6 -42.95 18.88 55.54
C GLU A 6 -43.48 19.12 56.99
N PRO A 7 -42.77 18.59 58.02
CA PRO A 7 -42.24 19.51 59.04
C PRO A 7 -40.83 19.20 59.61
N ASP A 8 -39.89 20.11 59.36
CA ASP A 8 -39.23 21.00 60.34
C ASP A 8 -38.48 20.45 61.61
N ARG A 9 -37.15 20.75 61.64
CA ARG A 9 -36.40 21.50 62.71
C ARG A 9 -35.51 20.84 63.81
N LEU A 10 -34.49 21.64 64.19
CA LEU A 10 -33.60 21.67 65.38
C LEU A 10 -32.34 20.74 65.41
N ALA A 11 -31.19 21.10 66.01
CA ALA A 11 -30.50 22.40 66.25
C ALA A 11 -29.09 22.20 66.89
N SER A 12 -28.24 23.25 66.86
CA SER A 12 -27.00 23.49 67.66
C SER A 12 -25.74 22.62 67.40
N ALA A 13 -24.54 23.00 67.86
CA ALA A 13 -23.71 24.20 67.54
C ALA A 13 -22.46 24.29 68.46
N ASP A 14 -21.25 24.27 67.89
CA ASP A 14 -19.95 24.74 68.43
C ASP A 14 -18.88 24.57 67.33
N GLY A 15 -17.76 25.30 67.23
CA GLY A 15 -17.29 26.50 67.93
C GLY A 15 -15.80 26.79 67.62
N GLY A 16 -15.39 28.05 67.44
CA GLY A 16 -13.97 28.48 67.45
C GLY A 16 -13.27 28.88 66.13
N SER A 17 -12.80 30.13 66.08
CA SER A 17 -11.75 30.76 65.24
C SER A 17 -10.99 31.77 66.15
N PRO A 18 -10.03 32.66 65.75
CA PRO A 18 -9.34 32.90 64.46
C PRO A 18 -8.09 31.98 64.33
N GLU A 19 -6.88 32.26 63.81
CA GLU A 19 -6.09 33.43 63.30
C GLU A 19 -5.27 32.91 62.08
N GLU A 20 -5.25 33.53 60.89
CA GLU A 20 -4.71 34.84 60.42
C GLU A 20 -3.19 34.89 60.18
N GLU A 21 -2.79 34.86 58.89
CA GLU A 21 -1.66 35.61 58.33
C GLU A 21 -1.88 35.79 56.80
N GLU A 22 -1.82 37.02 56.29
CA GLU A 22 -2.04 37.39 54.88
C GLU A 22 -0.71 37.81 54.21
N GLU A 23 -0.54 37.54 52.91
CA GLU A 23 -0.29 38.64 51.92
C GLU A 23 -0.44 38.15 50.46
N ASP A 24 -0.66 39.11 49.56
CA ASP A 24 -1.10 38.89 48.17
C ASP A 24 0.03 38.71 47.14
N GLY A 25 -0.32 38.14 45.98
CA GLY A 25 0.58 38.02 44.82
C GLY A 25 -0.18 37.86 43.48
N GLU A 26 -0.22 38.92 42.67
CA GLU A 26 -1.04 38.99 41.46
C GLU A 26 -0.60 38.07 40.29
N ARG A 27 -1.62 37.52 39.60
CA ARG A 27 -1.69 37.21 38.14
C ARG A 27 -0.61 36.35 37.46
N GLU A 28 -1.04 35.21 36.91
CA GLU A 28 -1.22 35.05 35.45
C GLU A 28 -2.06 33.78 35.11
N PRO A 29 -2.86 33.78 34.01
CA PRO A 29 -3.61 32.59 33.59
C PRO A 29 -2.71 31.62 32.81
N LEU A 30 -2.65 30.36 33.27
CA LEU A 30 -1.81 29.32 32.65
C LEU A 30 -2.29 28.91 31.25
N LEU A 31 -1.68 29.52 30.22
CA LEU A 31 -1.82 29.08 28.83
C LEU A 31 -1.31 27.63 28.64
N PRO A 32 -1.96 26.81 27.79
CA PRO A 32 -1.48 25.47 27.49
C PRO A 32 -0.07 25.49 26.89
N ARG A 33 0.84 24.67 27.45
CA ARG A 33 2.23 24.58 26.97
C ARG A 33 2.27 24.05 25.52
N ILE A 34 2.49 24.95 24.57
CA ILE A 34 2.84 24.59 23.19
C ILE A 34 4.18 23.84 23.21
N ALA A 35 4.12 22.53 23.01
CA ALA A 35 5.32 21.72 22.84
C ALA A 35 5.96 22.05 21.48
N TRP A 36 7.14 22.67 21.51
CA TRP A 36 7.88 23.05 20.31
C TRP A 36 8.31 21.81 19.51
N ALA A 37 7.51 21.47 18.49
CA ALA A 37 7.80 20.36 17.60
C ALA A 37 8.97 20.71 16.67
N HIS A 38 10.16 20.17 16.95
CA HIS A 38 11.28 20.23 16.00
C HIS A 38 10.86 19.69 14.62
N PRO A 39 11.28 20.31 13.51
CA PRO A 39 10.86 19.91 12.17
C PRO A 39 11.34 18.49 11.86
N ARG A 40 10.38 17.55 11.76
CA ARG A 40 10.67 16.17 11.38
C ARG A 40 11.09 16.10 9.91
N ARG A 41 12.13 15.31 9.62
CA ARG A 41 12.58 15.05 8.23
C ARG A 41 11.46 14.34 7.45
N GLY A 42 11.35 14.67 6.17
CA GLY A 42 10.15 14.43 5.36
C GLY A 42 9.71 12.97 5.16
N ALA A 43 8.41 12.83 4.94
CA ALA A 43 7.66 11.60 4.63
C ALA A 43 7.97 11.06 3.20
N PRO A 44 7.62 9.79 2.89
CA PRO A 44 8.03 9.13 1.64
C PRO A 44 7.41 9.67 0.34
N GLY A 45 6.35 10.49 0.41
CA GLY A 45 5.79 11.16 -0.77
C GLY A 45 6.60 12.38 -1.25
N SER A 46 7.56 12.85 -0.45
CA SER A 46 8.45 13.96 -0.82
C SER A 46 9.37 13.62 -2.01
N ALA A 47 9.60 12.34 -2.30
CA ALA A 47 10.32 11.87 -3.49
C ALA A 47 9.72 12.35 -4.83
N VAL A 48 8.43 12.74 -4.87
CA VAL A 48 7.74 13.26 -6.06
C VAL A 48 8.22 14.67 -6.47
N ARG A 49 9.00 15.35 -5.64
CA ARG A 49 9.33 16.79 -5.81
C ARG A 49 10.66 17.10 -6.53
N LEU A 50 11.42 16.08 -6.93
CA LEU A 50 12.87 16.21 -7.15
C LEU A 50 13.32 16.11 -8.63
N LEU A 51 12.45 16.50 -9.58
CA LEU A 51 12.77 16.52 -11.02
C LEU A 51 12.89 17.94 -11.62
N ASP A 52 12.30 18.97 -11.00
CA ASP A 52 12.25 20.34 -11.54
C ASP A 52 13.11 21.34 -10.75
N ALA A 53 14.44 21.10 -10.63
CA ALA A 53 15.43 22.13 -10.26
C ALA A 53 16.90 21.64 -10.34
N ALA A 54 17.51 21.64 -11.52
CA ALA A 54 18.97 21.70 -11.71
C ALA A 54 19.29 22.01 -13.18
N GLY A 55 19.74 23.23 -13.47
CA GLY A 55 20.22 23.62 -14.79
C GLY A 55 21.54 24.39 -14.66
N GLU A 56 22.46 24.10 -15.59
CA GLU A 56 23.70 24.84 -15.89
C GLU A 56 24.82 24.80 -14.83
N GLU A 57 26.03 25.16 -15.28
CA GLU A 57 27.37 24.96 -14.67
C GLU A 57 27.87 23.48 -14.63
N GLY A 58 29.06 23.14 -15.16
CA GLY A 58 30.04 23.93 -15.92
C GLY A 58 31.12 23.02 -16.55
N GLU A 59 31.88 23.54 -17.53
CA GLU A 59 32.81 22.72 -18.35
C GLU A 59 34.17 22.45 -17.70
N ALA A 60 34.56 21.17 -17.67
CA ALA A 60 35.95 20.68 -17.79
C ALA A 60 35.91 19.17 -18.14
N GLY A 61 36.75 18.62 -19.02
CA GLY A 61 37.83 19.24 -19.79
C GLY A 61 39.13 18.46 -19.68
N ASP A 62 39.22 17.31 -20.35
CA ASP A 62 40.49 16.66 -20.72
C ASP A 62 40.23 15.67 -21.88
N GLU A 63 41.05 15.75 -22.93
CA GLU A 63 41.06 14.79 -24.05
C GLU A 63 42.22 13.80 -23.89
N GLU A 64 42.03 12.55 -24.30
CA GLU A 64 43.14 11.75 -24.82
C GLU A 64 42.65 10.86 -25.99
N LEU A 65 43.21 11.09 -27.19
CA LEU A 65 42.82 10.44 -28.45
C LEU A 65 43.90 9.48 -28.97
N PRO A 66 43.55 8.43 -29.74
CA PRO A 66 44.41 7.26 -29.95
C PRO A 66 45.21 7.28 -31.28
N LEU A 67 46.30 6.50 -31.31
CA LEU A 67 47.10 6.15 -32.49
C LEU A 67 47.62 4.69 -32.37
N PRO A 68 48.10 4.03 -33.44
CA PRO A 68 47.34 3.60 -34.63
C PRO A 68 47.51 2.07 -34.89
N PRO A 69 46.81 1.45 -35.86
CA PRO A 69 46.85 -0.01 -36.04
C PRO A 69 48.12 -0.52 -36.76
N GLY A 70 48.55 -1.74 -36.39
CA GLY A 70 49.57 -2.51 -37.11
C GLY A 70 48.94 -3.56 -38.03
N ASP A 71 49.36 -3.59 -39.30
CA ASP A 71 48.79 -4.46 -40.35
C ASP A 71 49.55 -5.80 -40.48
N ALA A 72 48.81 -6.89 -40.72
CA ALA A 72 49.36 -8.25 -40.87
C ALA A 72 48.33 -9.22 -41.52
N GLY A 73 48.00 -9.00 -42.80
CA GLY A 73 47.06 -9.86 -43.52
C GLY A 73 47.61 -11.26 -43.89
N VAL A 74 46.79 -12.31 -43.69
CA VAL A 74 46.95 -13.63 -44.33
C VAL A 74 45.58 -14.10 -44.83
N SER A 75 45.47 -14.40 -46.11
CA SER A 75 44.22 -14.85 -46.75
C SER A 75 44.17 -16.37 -46.91
N ARG A 76 42.99 -16.99 -46.74
CA ARG A 76 42.32 -17.79 -47.81
C ARG A 76 40.97 -18.42 -47.44
N SER A 77 40.15 -18.57 -48.48
CA SER A 77 39.08 -19.56 -48.71
C SER A 77 37.99 -19.80 -47.66
N SER A 78 36.79 -19.34 -47.98
CA SER A 78 35.52 -20.04 -47.68
C SER A 78 35.49 -21.43 -48.34
N PRO A 79 34.64 -22.34 -47.87
CA PRO A 79 33.38 -22.60 -48.59
C PRO A 79 32.14 -22.25 -47.77
N ALA A 80 30.98 -22.15 -48.42
CA ALA A 80 29.69 -22.05 -47.77
C ALA A 80 29.07 -23.45 -47.59
N GLU A 81 28.32 -23.65 -46.50
CA GLU A 81 26.97 -24.23 -46.59
C GLU A 81 26.14 -23.95 -45.31
N LEU A 82 24.87 -24.36 -45.32
CA LEU A 82 23.83 -23.97 -44.37
C LEU A 82 23.87 -24.82 -43.07
N ASP A 83 23.62 -24.21 -41.91
CA ASP A 83 22.43 -24.54 -41.10
C ASP A 83 22.05 -23.41 -40.13
N ARG A 84 20.73 -23.32 -39.87
CA ARG A 84 20.01 -22.65 -38.77
C ARG A 84 20.71 -21.56 -37.95
N SER A 85 20.25 -20.34 -38.21
CA SER A 85 19.94 -19.38 -37.17
C SER A 85 19.13 -20.01 -36.02
N ARG A 86 19.76 -20.13 -34.85
CA ARG A 86 19.09 -20.20 -33.54
C ARG A 86 19.56 -18.98 -32.74
N PRO A 87 18.66 -18.17 -32.16
CA PRO A 87 19.07 -17.07 -31.31
C PRO A 87 19.82 -17.59 -30.08
N ALA A 88 20.69 -16.75 -29.51
CA ALA A 88 21.28 -17.04 -28.21
C ALA A 88 20.15 -17.16 -27.17
N VAL A 89 20.21 -18.19 -26.32
CA VAL A 89 19.21 -18.39 -25.26
C VAL A 89 19.33 -17.25 -24.26
N SER A 90 18.37 -16.32 -24.27
CA SER A 90 18.35 -15.20 -23.32
C SER A 90 18.17 -15.72 -21.90
N VAL A 91 18.66 -14.93 -20.94
CA VAL A 91 18.58 -15.22 -19.50
C VAL A 91 17.14 -15.07 -18.96
N THR A 92 16.27 -14.42 -19.73
CA THR A 92 14.90 -13.99 -19.38
C THR A 92 13.79 -14.94 -19.82
N THR A 93 14.05 -15.98 -20.63
CA THR A 93 12.98 -16.89 -21.09
C THR A 93 12.21 -17.51 -19.91
N GLY A 94 12.94 -17.90 -18.86
CA GLY A 94 12.37 -18.41 -17.61
C GLY A 94 11.91 -17.35 -16.60
N THR A 95 11.79 -16.06 -16.96
CA THR A 95 11.01 -15.07 -16.18
C THR A 95 9.78 -14.59 -16.95
N SER A 96 9.86 -14.50 -18.27
CA SER A 96 8.70 -14.26 -19.13
C SER A 96 7.60 -15.30 -18.91
N GLU A 97 7.96 -16.59 -18.79
CA GLU A 97 7.03 -17.67 -18.39
C GLU A 97 6.39 -17.48 -16.99
N MET A 98 7.04 -16.74 -16.08
CA MET A 98 6.52 -16.45 -14.73
C MET A 98 5.62 -15.21 -14.67
N ASN A 99 5.64 -14.37 -15.70
CA ASN A 99 4.99 -13.06 -15.77
C ASN A 99 3.95 -13.01 -16.91
N ALA A 100 3.34 -14.15 -17.26
CA ALA A 100 2.59 -14.30 -18.51
C ALA A 100 1.23 -13.57 -18.59
N PHE A 101 0.58 -13.31 -17.44
CA PHE A 101 -0.69 -12.54 -17.29
C PHE A 101 -1.69 -12.64 -18.46
N LEU A 102 -2.10 -13.87 -18.80
CA LEU A 102 -3.03 -14.16 -19.90
C LEU A 102 -4.43 -13.53 -19.68
N ASP A 103 -4.73 -13.18 -18.44
CA ASP A 103 -5.92 -12.45 -17.98
C ASP A 103 -5.87 -10.93 -18.23
N ASP A 104 -4.68 -10.37 -18.48
CA ASP A 104 -4.43 -8.91 -18.45
C ASP A 104 -3.29 -8.51 -19.40
N PRO A 105 -3.56 -8.42 -20.72
CA PRO A 105 -2.55 -8.13 -21.73
C PRO A 105 -1.86 -6.77 -21.56
N GLU A 106 -2.54 -5.79 -20.97
CA GLU A 106 -1.96 -4.48 -20.64
C GLU A 106 -0.83 -4.62 -19.61
N PHE A 107 -1.09 -5.38 -18.54
CA PHE A 107 -0.09 -5.63 -17.50
C PHE A 107 1.04 -6.52 -18.01
N ALA A 108 0.73 -7.48 -18.90
CA ALA A 108 1.74 -8.28 -19.58
C ALA A 108 2.70 -7.42 -20.42
N ASP A 109 2.21 -6.44 -21.20
CA ASP A 109 3.04 -5.50 -21.95
C ASP A 109 3.89 -4.60 -21.02
N ILE A 110 3.33 -4.10 -19.93
CA ILE A 110 4.08 -3.31 -18.94
C ILE A 110 5.22 -4.15 -18.33
N MET A 111 4.96 -5.42 -18.00
CA MET A 111 5.98 -6.34 -17.50
C MET A 111 7.03 -6.70 -18.56
N LEU A 112 6.63 -6.90 -19.81
CA LEU A 112 7.55 -7.12 -20.93
C LEU A 112 8.48 -5.90 -21.13
N ARG A 113 7.94 -4.67 -21.06
CA ARG A 113 8.75 -3.44 -21.12
C ARG A 113 9.71 -3.31 -19.93
N ALA A 114 9.31 -3.74 -18.73
CA ALA A 114 10.19 -3.80 -17.57
C ALA A 114 11.34 -4.80 -17.75
N GLU A 115 11.07 -6.00 -18.28
CA GLU A 115 12.10 -7.01 -18.57
C GLU A 115 13.06 -6.52 -19.68
N GLN A 116 12.54 -5.95 -20.77
CA GLN A 116 13.34 -5.34 -21.85
C GLN A 116 14.24 -4.22 -21.36
N ALA A 117 13.75 -3.34 -20.47
CA ALA A 117 14.55 -2.27 -19.88
C ALA A 117 15.77 -2.82 -19.13
N ILE A 118 15.56 -3.88 -18.34
CA ILE A 118 16.60 -4.58 -17.60
C ILE A 118 17.60 -5.26 -18.55
N GLU A 119 17.14 -5.86 -19.65
CA GLU A 119 18.02 -6.47 -20.66
C GLU A 119 18.97 -5.45 -21.31
N VAL A 120 18.49 -4.23 -21.58
CA VAL A 120 19.33 -3.13 -22.13
C VAL A 120 20.09 -2.33 -21.04
N GLY A 121 20.10 -2.80 -19.79
CA GLY A 121 20.86 -2.20 -18.68
C GLY A 121 20.19 -0.98 -18.01
N ILE A 122 18.93 -0.69 -18.31
CA ILE A 122 18.12 0.31 -17.62
C ILE A 122 17.48 -0.36 -16.40
N PHE A 123 18.23 -0.42 -15.30
CA PHE A 123 17.82 -1.12 -14.09
C PHE A 123 16.85 -0.32 -13.22
N PRO A 124 15.94 -0.99 -12.48
CA PRO A 124 15.13 -0.36 -11.43
C PRO A 124 15.95 0.38 -10.38
N GLU A 125 15.57 1.62 -10.08
CA GLU A 125 16.26 2.50 -9.14
C GLU A 125 15.66 2.40 -7.74
N ARG A 126 16.52 2.34 -6.70
CA ARG A 126 16.07 2.14 -5.32
C ARG A 126 15.49 3.42 -4.73
N ILE A 127 14.26 3.35 -4.23
CA ILE A 127 13.63 4.42 -3.46
C ILE A 127 14.37 4.54 -2.11
N SER A 128 14.91 5.72 -1.82
CA SER A 128 15.71 5.98 -0.60
C SER A 128 14.83 6.08 0.65
N GLN A 129 13.65 6.70 0.50
CA GLN A 129 12.61 6.87 1.52
C GLN A 129 11.87 5.55 1.81
N GLY A 130 10.85 5.56 2.68
CA GLY A 130 10.14 4.35 3.12
C GLY A 130 10.97 3.45 4.06
N SER A 131 10.43 2.28 4.43
CA SER A 131 11.01 1.42 5.49
C SER A 131 11.35 -0.04 5.09
N SER A 132 11.40 -0.29 3.78
CA SER A 132 11.68 -1.56 3.10
C SER A 132 12.72 -1.37 1.96
N GLY A 133 13.01 -2.42 1.19
CA GLY A 133 13.46 -2.29 -0.19
C GLY A 133 12.26 -2.01 -1.12
N SER A 134 12.28 -0.90 -1.83
CA SER A 134 11.29 -0.51 -2.86
C SER A 134 12.02 0.12 -4.03
N TYR A 135 11.55 -0.11 -5.25
CA TYR A 135 12.25 0.23 -6.48
C TYR A 135 11.33 0.87 -7.52
N PHE A 136 11.72 1.99 -8.11
CA PHE A 136 11.10 2.51 -9.33
C PHE A 136 11.57 1.68 -10.52
N VAL A 137 10.67 0.93 -11.14
CA VAL A 137 10.92 0.19 -12.37
C VAL A 137 10.68 1.10 -13.57
N LYS A 138 11.57 1.03 -14.56
CA LYS A 138 11.58 1.89 -15.75
C LYS A 138 11.33 1.07 -17.01
N ASP A 139 10.85 1.74 -18.06
CA ASP A 139 10.80 1.20 -19.42
C ASP A 139 12.12 1.46 -20.19
N PRO A 140 12.28 0.96 -21.43
CA PRO A 140 13.48 1.20 -22.23
C PRO A 140 13.71 2.69 -22.60
N LYS A 141 12.72 3.57 -22.38
CA LYS A 141 12.83 5.04 -22.55
C LYS A 141 13.19 5.74 -21.23
N ARG A 142 13.50 4.98 -20.17
CA ARG A 142 13.77 5.44 -18.79
C ARG A 142 12.56 6.07 -18.07
N LYS A 143 11.35 5.97 -18.62
CA LYS A 143 10.13 6.43 -17.94
C LYS A 143 9.79 5.45 -16.81
N ILE A 144 9.41 5.97 -15.64
CA ILE A 144 8.94 5.12 -14.52
C ILE A 144 7.57 4.55 -14.89
N ILE A 145 7.44 3.22 -14.80
CA ILE A 145 6.21 2.48 -15.14
C ILE A 145 5.59 1.74 -13.94
N GLY A 146 6.37 1.49 -12.89
CA GLY A 146 5.86 0.84 -11.68
C GLY A 146 6.76 0.96 -10.46
N VAL A 147 6.21 0.61 -9.30
CA VAL A 147 6.92 0.44 -8.04
C VAL A 147 6.97 -1.04 -7.70
N PHE A 148 8.18 -1.60 -7.60
CA PHE A 148 8.40 -2.99 -7.23
C PHE A 148 8.89 -3.12 -5.79
N LYS A 149 8.23 -3.98 -5.01
CA LYS A 149 8.55 -4.26 -3.59
C LYS A 149 8.87 -5.76 -3.41
N PRO A 150 10.14 -6.17 -3.52
CA PRO A 150 10.52 -7.58 -3.41
C PRO A 150 10.38 -8.10 -1.98
N LYS A 151 9.62 -9.18 -1.80
CA LYS A 151 9.35 -9.86 -0.52
C LYS A 151 10.60 -10.01 0.36
N SER A 152 11.72 -10.43 -0.23
CA SER A 152 12.99 -10.65 0.49
C SER A 152 13.54 -9.42 1.22
N GLU A 153 13.12 -8.21 0.83
CA GLU A 153 13.60 -6.91 1.34
C GLU A 153 12.52 -6.15 2.14
N GLU A 154 11.41 -6.80 2.46
CA GLU A 154 10.39 -6.29 3.37
C GLU A 154 10.97 -5.99 4.78
N PRO A 155 10.27 -5.22 5.63
CA PRO A 155 10.69 -4.90 6.99
C PRO A 155 11.24 -6.06 7.83
N TYR A 156 10.69 -7.27 7.64
CA TYR A 156 11.06 -8.49 8.35
C TYR A 156 11.76 -9.54 7.45
N GLY A 157 11.98 -9.20 6.18
CA GLY A 157 12.63 -10.06 5.20
C GLY A 157 14.12 -10.24 5.47
N GLN A 158 14.64 -11.42 5.10
CA GLN A 158 16.02 -11.83 5.38
C GLN A 158 17.08 -10.92 4.74
N LEU A 159 16.73 -10.21 3.66
CA LEU A 159 17.62 -9.33 2.90
C LEU A 159 17.20 -7.85 3.02
N ASN A 160 16.53 -7.45 4.11
CA ASN A 160 16.16 -6.06 4.36
C ASN A 160 17.43 -5.17 4.38
N PRO A 161 17.59 -4.21 3.44
CA PRO A 161 18.76 -3.34 3.37
C PRO A 161 18.80 -2.22 4.43
N LYS A 162 17.87 -2.18 5.39
CA LYS A 162 17.82 -1.20 6.50
C LYS A 162 18.05 -1.92 7.85
N TRP A 163 19.32 -2.08 8.22
CA TRP A 163 19.85 -2.85 9.36
C TRP A 163 19.19 -2.55 10.73
N THR A 164 18.67 -1.34 10.94
CA THR A 164 18.04 -0.94 12.22
C THR A 164 16.90 -1.85 12.67
N LYS A 165 16.11 -2.41 11.74
CA LYS A 165 15.04 -3.36 12.09
C LYS A 165 15.55 -4.74 12.56
N TYR A 166 16.78 -5.13 12.20
CA TYR A 166 17.41 -6.34 12.73
C TYR A 166 17.74 -6.17 14.22
N VAL A 167 18.33 -5.04 14.61
CA VAL A 167 18.62 -4.71 16.03
C VAL A 167 17.33 -4.68 16.85
N HIS A 168 16.28 -4.04 16.34
CA HIS A 168 14.97 -3.99 17.02
C HIS A 168 14.36 -5.39 17.22
N LYS A 169 14.49 -6.28 16.23
CA LYS A 169 14.03 -7.68 16.29
C LYS A 169 14.78 -8.52 17.33
N VAL A 170 16.04 -8.20 17.61
CA VAL A 170 16.89 -8.92 18.57
C VAL A 170 16.74 -8.38 20.00
N CYS A 171 16.61 -7.07 20.19
CA CYS A 171 16.64 -6.47 21.53
C CYS A 171 15.28 -6.36 22.25
N CYS A 172 14.15 -6.16 21.53
CA CYS A 172 12.83 -6.03 22.18
C CYS A 172 11.69 -6.70 21.36
N PRO A 173 11.62 -8.04 21.33
CA PRO A 173 10.64 -8.78 20.51
C PRO A 173 9.17 -8.50 20.88
N CYS A 174 8.87 -8.06 22.11
CA CYS A 174 7.53 -7.65 22.55
C CYS A 174 7.09 -6.26 22.06
N CYS A 175 8.02 -5.40 21.63
CA CYS A 175 7.73 -4.01 21.24
C CYS A 175 7.76 -3.79 19.72
N PHE A 176 8.51 -4.60 18.96
CA PHE A 176 8.82 -4.34 17.55
C PHE A 176 8.19 -5.36 16.58
N GLY A 177 6.89 -5.20 16.36
CA GLY A 177 6.12 -5.88 15.33
C GLY A 177 4.75 -5.23 15.16
N ARG A 178 4.05 -5.53 14.05
CA ARG A 178 2.59 -5.40 14.01
C ARG A 178 2.00 -6.77 14.38
N GLY A 179 1.78 -7.01 15.67
CA GLY A 179 1.37 -8.32 16.23
C GLY A 179 -0.01 -8.85 15.80
N CYS A 180 -0.69 -8.15 14.90
CA CYS A 180 -1.91 -8.55 14.22
C CYS A 180 -1.70 -8.89 12.73
N LEU A 181 -0.50 -8.69 12.17
CA LEU A 181 -0.16 -8.98 10.77
C LEU A 181 0.72 -10.24 10.64
N ILE A 182 0.59 -10.94 9.52
CA ILE A 182 1.48 -12.05 9.17
C ILE A 182 2.85 -11.48 8.71
N PRO A 183 3.98 -11.94 9.27
CA PRO A 183 5.30 -11.45 8.84
C PRO A 183 5.62 -11.81 7.39
N ASN A 184 6.27 -10.90 6.66
CA ASN A 184 6.90 -11.16 5.36
C ASN A 184 5.91 -11.56 4.23
N GLN A 185 4.69 -11.02 4.30
CA GLN A 185 3.62 -11.13 3.29
C GLN A 185 3.11 -9.76 2.81
N GLY A 186 3.86 -8.67 3.02
CA GLY A 186 3.44 -7.32 2.63
C GLY A 186 3.16 -7.20 1.12
N TYR A 187 3.91 -7.92 0.29
CA TYR A 187 3.65 -8.01 -1.15
C TYR A 187 2.29 -8.63 -1.51
N LEU A 188 1.75 -9.55 -0.70
CA LEU A 188 0.39 -10.08 -0.88
C LEU A 188 -0.66 -9.07 -0.41
N SER A 189 -0.39 -8.32 0.66
CA SER A 189 -1.26 -7.24 1.13
C SER A 189 -1.42 -6.13 0.08
N GLU A 190 -0.34 -5.80 -0.65
CA GLU A 190 -0.39 -4.86 -1.79
C GLU A 190 -1.26 -5.37 -2.95
N ALA A 191 -1.06 -6.61 -3.39
CA ALA A 191 -1.85 -7.20 -4.48
C ALA A 191 -3.31 -7.47 -4.06
N GLY A 192 -3.54 -7.89 -2.81
CA GLY A 192 -4.86 -8.13 -2.23
C GLY A 192 -5.68 -6.84 -2.11
N ALA A 193 -5.04 -5.69 -1.84
CA ALA A 193 -5.72 -4.40 -1.83
C ALA A 193 -6.22 -4.01 -3.23
N TYR A 194 -5.44 -4.26 -4.30
CA TYR A 194 -5.91 -4.07 -5.67
C TYR A 194 -7.01 -5.08 -6.06
N LEU A 195 -6.91 -6.33 -5.61
CA LEU A 195 -7.94 -7.35 -5.83
C LEU A 195 -9.30 -6.91 -5.22
N VAL A 196 -9.28 -6.42 -3.97
CA VAL A 196 -10.46 -5.87 -3.29
C VAL A 196 -11.00 -4.62 -4.00
N ASP A 197 -10.13 -3.67 -4.39
CA ASP A 197 -10.50 -2.47 -5.16
C ASP A 197 -11.21 -2.83 -6.47
N ASN A 198 -10.62 -3.75 -7.24
CA ASN A 198 -11.10 -4.16 -8.55
C ASN A 198 -12.43 -4.94 -8.46
N LYS A 199 -12.58 -5.83 -7.48
CA LYS A 199 -13.84 -6.60 -7.27
C LYS A 199 -14.99 -5.72 -6.73
N LEU A 200 -14.69 -4.57 -6.14
CA LEU A 200 -15.67 -3.57 -5.68
C LEU A 200 -15.81 -2.34 -6.60
N HIS A 201 -15.10 -2.33 -7.73
CA HIS A 201 -15.04 -1.21 -8.70
C HIS A 201 -14.76 0.16 -8.04
N LEU A 202 -13.87 0.18 -7.04
CA LEU A 202 -13.48 1.40 -6.34
C LEU A 202 -12.60 2.31 -7.23
N SER A 203 -11.68 1.69 -7.98
CA SER A 203 -10.80 2.32 -8.97
C SER A 203 -9.85 3.38 -8.40
N ILE A 204 -9.32 3.14 -7.19
CA ILE A 204 -8.36 4.02 -6.50
C ILE A 204 -7.01 3.36 -6.22
N VAL A 205 -6.91 2.03 -6.16
CA VAL A 205 -5.61 1.34 -6.07
C VAL A 205 -5.02 1.18 -7.48
N PRO A 206 -3.82 1.72 -7.78
CA PRO A 206 -3.17 1.47 -9.06
C PRO A 206 -2.93 -0.04 -9.26
N LYS A 207 -3.26 -0.56 -10.45
CA LYS A 207 -3.20 -2.01 -10.79
C LYS A 207 -1.93 -2.65 -10.23
N THR A 208 -2.11 -3.60 -9.31
CA THR A 208 -1.01 -4.20 -8.52
C THR A 208 -1.09 -5.73 -8.53
N LYS A 209 -0.08 -6.40 -9.08
CA LYS A 209 0.01 -7.88 -9.09
C LYS A 209 1.31 -8.39 -8.49
N VAL A 210 1.34 -9.69 -8.19
CA VAL A 210 2.54 -10.41 -7.75
C VAL A 210 3.36 -10.79 -8.98
N VAL A 211 4.64 -10.39 -9.03
CA VAL A 211 5.52 -10.60 -10.19
C VAL A 211 6.89 -11.14 -9.79
N TRP A 212 7.64 -11.63 -10.78
CA TRP A 212 9.02 -12.08 -10.61
C TRP A 212 10.00 -11.23 -11.44
N LEU A 213 10.89 -10.48 -10.78
CA LEU A 213 11.91 -9.66 -11.46
C LEU A 213 13.34 -10.05 -11.06
N VAL A 214 14.29 -9.77 -11.95
CA VAL A 214 15.74 -9.92 -11.74
C VAL A 214 16.41 -8.59 -12.06
N SER A 215 17.21 -8.02 -11.16
CA SER A 215 17.98 -6.79 -11.45
C SER A 215 19.27 -6.76 -10.64
N GLU A 216 20.37 -6.29 -11.22
CA GLU A 216 21.63 -6.12 -10.48
C GLU A 216 21.55 -5.07 -9.34
N THR A 217 20.52 -4.21 -9.33
CA THR A 217 20.25 -3.21 -8.29
C THR A 217 19.50 -3.75 -7.06
N PHE A 218 18.92 -4.95 -7.11
CA PHE A 218 18.24 -5.56 -5.96
C PHE A 218 19.24 -6.08 -4.91
N ASN A 219 18.84 -6.15 -3.64
CA ASN A 219 19.73 -6.59 -2.57
C ASN A 219 19.89 -8.13 -2.54
N TYR A 220 20.96 -8.65 -3.14
CA TYR A 220 21.30 -10.08 -3.14
C TYR A 220 22.52 -10.37 -2.26
N ASN A 221 22.51 -11.55 -1.62
CA ASN A 221 23.67 -12.06 -0.88
C ASN A 221 24.95 -12.08 -1.73
N ALA A 222 26.09 -11.89 -1.06
CA ALA A 222 27.41 -12.05 -1.68
C ALA A 222 27.57 -13.42 -2.38
N ILE A 223 27.00 -14.48 -1.80
CA ILE A 223 27.00 -15.84 -2.36
C ILE A 223 26.26 -15.88 -3.72
N ASP A 224 25.13 -15.20 -3.85
CA ASP A 224 24.33 -15.22 -5.09
C ASP A 224 24.96 -14.33 -6.17
N ARG A 225 25.54 -13.18 -5.79
CA ARG A 225 26.37 -12.35 -6.69
C ARG A 225 27.65 -13.06 -7.13
N ALA A 226 28.26 -13.89 -6.29
CA ALA A 226 29.41 -14.72 -6.66
C ALA A 226 29.00 -15.86 -7.61
N LYS A 227 27.89 -16.56 -7.33
CA LYS A 227 27.34 -17.62 -8.19
C LYS A 227 26.94 -17.11 -9.57
N SER A 228 26.31 -15.94 -9.68
CA SER A 228 25.93 -15.37 -10.99
C SER A 228 27.15 -15.04 -11.84
N ARG A 229 28.15 -14.35 -11.26
CA ARG A 229 29.45 -14.07 -11.89
C ARG A 229 30.18 -15.34 -12.34
N GLY A 230 30.31 -16.33 -11.45
CA GLY A 230 30.98 -17.60 -11.76
C GLY A 230 30.31 -18.38 -12.89
N LYS A 231 28.97 -18.41 -12.92
CA LYS A 231 28.20 -19.02 -14.01
C LYS A 231 28.36 -18.29 -15.34
N LYS A 232 28.35 -16.95 -15.32
CA LYS A 232 28.55 -16.12 -16.53
C LYS A 232 29.94 -16.35 -17.12
N TYR A 233 30.98 -16.28 -16.29
CA TYR A 233 32.36 -16.60 -16.68
C TYR A 233 32.51 -18.04 -17.22
N ALA A 234 31.86 -19.02 -16.58
CA ALA A 234 31.87 -20.41 -17.05
C ALA A 234 31.15 -20.62 -18.39
N LEU A 235 30.12 -19.81 -18.72
CA LEU A 235 29.52 -19.78 -20.06
C LEU A 235 30.48 -19.19 -21.09
N GLU A 236 31.07 -18.04 -20.78
CA GLU A 236 31.97 -17.29 -21.67
C GLU A 236 33.28 -18.05 -21.96
N LYS A 237 33.84 -18.74 -20.97
CA LYS A 237 35.13 -19.47 -21.11
C LYS A 237 34.97 -20.95 -21.42
N VAL A 238 33.92 -21.62 -20.96
CA VAL A 238 33.70 -23.06 -21.20
C VAL A 238 32.25 -23.34 -21.60
N PRO A 239 31.81 -23.00 -22.82
CA PRO A 239 30.41 -23.15 -23.25
C PRO A 239 29.83 -24.56 -23.08
N LYS A 240 30.66 -25.62 -23.17
CA LYS A 240 30.27 -27.02 -22.92
C LYS A 240 29.86 -27.32 -21.47
N VAL A 241 30.33 -26.51 -20.51
CA VAL A 241 29.92 -26.54 -19.10
C VAL A 241 28.83 -25.51 -18.84
N GLY A 242 28.96 -24.29 -19.36
CA GLY A 242 27.96 -23.23 -19.22
C GLY A 242 26.55 -23.64 -19.68
N ARG A 243 26.44 -24.35 -20.81
CA ARG A 243 25.17 -24.89 -21.33
C ARG A 243 24.50 -25.95 -20.44
N LYS A 244 25.17 -26.43 -19.38
CA LYS A 244 24.56 -27.33 -18.36
C LYS A 244 23.88 -26.57 -17.21
N PHE A 245 24.01 -25.24 -17.14
CA PHE A 245 23.34 -24.44 -16.13
C PHE A 245 21.93 -24.04 -16.59
N HIS A 246 20.91 -24.72 -16.06
CA HIS A 246 19.49 -24.40 -16.24
C HIS A 246 19.08 -22.95 -15.86
N ARG A 247 19.97 -22.19 -15.21
CA ARG A 247 19.81 -20.75 -14.96
C ARG A 247 21.16 -20.08 -14.87
N ILE A 248 21.34 -19.01 -15.66
CA ILE A 248 22.49 -18.11 -15.66
C ILE A 248 22.03 -16.76 -15.07
N GLY A 249 22.94 -15.91 -14.61
CA GLY A 249 22.57 -14.66 -13.91
C GLY A 249 22.04 -14.86 -12.49
N LEU A 250 21.27 -13.89 -12.00
CA LEU A 250 20.77 -13.81 -10.62
C LEU A 250 19.43 -14.58 -10.44
N PRO A 251 19.10 -15.02 -9.20
CA PRO A 251 17.79 -15.63 -8.91
C PRO A 251 16.67 -14.57 -8.96
N PRO A 252 15.43 -14.95 -9.31
CA PRO A 252 14.33 -14.00 -9.43
C PRO A 252 13.78 -13.66 -8.05
N LYS A 253 13.32 -12.43 -7.87
CA LYS A 253 12.64 -11.99 -6.65
C LYS A 253 11.15 -11.90 -6.91
N ILE A 254 10.37 -12.60 -6.10
CA ILE A 254 8.93 -12.36 -5.97
C ILE A 254 8.69 -11.05 -5.22
N GLY A 255 7.70 -10.28 -5.65
CA GLY A 255 7.27 -9.05 -4.99
C GLY A 255 5.98 -8.53 -5.61
N SER A 256 5.45 -7.44 -5.06
CA SER A 256 4.34 -6.72 -5.68
C SER A 256 4.91 -5.71 -6.67
N PHE A 257 4.24 -5.58 -7.81
CA PHE A 257 4.47 -4.54 -8.81
C PHE A 257 3.18 -3.74 -8.95
N GLN A 258 3.23 -2.49 -8.54
CA GLN A 258 2.14 -1.52 -8.59
C GLN A 258 2.41 -0.54 -9.74
N LEU A 259 1.42 -0.29 -10.60
CA LEU A 259 1.58 0.71 -11.67
C LEU A 259 1.89 2.10 -11.10
N PHE A 260 2.81 2.82 -11.75
CA PHE A 260 3.13 4.19 -11.37
C PHE A 260 2.05 5.16 -11.87
N VAL A 261 1.76 6.20 -11.09
CA VAL A 261 0.71 7.19 -11.41
C VAL A 261 1.27 8.60 -11.48
N GLU A 262 1.02 9.29 -12.60
CA GLU A 262 1.56 10.61 -12.93
C GLU A 262 0.60 11.75 -12.50
N GLY A 263 1.15 12.92 -12.16
CA GLY A 263 0.38 14.11 -11.73
C GLY A 263 -0.09 14.09 -10.27
N TYR A 264 0.07 12.97 -9.55
CA TYR A 264 -0.34 12.81 -8.15
C TYR A 264 0.66 13.43 -7.16
N LYS A 265 0.18 13.90 -6.00
CA LYS A 265 1.00 14.35 -4.84
C LYS A 265 0.38 13.87 -3.53
N GLU A 266 1.15 13.86 -2.44
CA GLU A 266 0.70 13.55 -1.06
C GLU A 266 -0.67 14.19 -0.76
N ALA A 267 -1.62 13.45 -0.19
CA ALA A 267 -2.90 14.02 0.21
C ALA A 267 -2.73 15.17 1.22
N GLU A 268 -1.79 15.02 2.16
CA GLU A 268 -1.36 16.07 3.10
C GLU A 268 -0.96 17.39 2.41
N TYR A 269 -0.36 17.36 1.22
CA TYR A 269 -0.02 18.57 0.45
C TYR A 269 -1.26 19.27 -0.10
N TRP A 270 -2.26 18.49 -0.55
CA TRP A 270 -3.49 19.03 -1.13
C TRP A 270 -4.52 19.45 -0.08
N LEU A 271 -4.67 18.69 1.01
CA LEU A 271 -5.56 19.04 2.13
C LEU A 271 -5.22 20.43 2.70
N ARG A 272 -3.93 20.70 2.98
CA ARG A 272 -3.45 22.01 3.43
C ARG A 272 -3.69 23.14 2.41
N LYS A 273 -3.74 22.82 1.11
CA LYS A 273 -4.13 23.79 0.08
C LYS A 273 -5.63 24.05 0.11
N PHE A 274 -6.45 23.02 0.28
CA PHE A 274 -7.91 23.16 0.33
C PHE A 274 -8.42 23.83 1.62
N GLU A 275 -7.62 23.87 2.69
CA GLU A 275 -7.87 24.70 3.87
C GLU A 275 -7.65 26.20 3.61
N ALA A 276 -6.72 26.57 2.73
CA ALA A 276 -6.40 27.96 2.39
C ALA A 276 -7.13 28.49 1.15
N ASP A 277 -7.44 27.61 0.20
CA ASP A 277 -8.08 27.86 -1.10
C ASP A 277 -9.16 26.77 -1.33
N PRO A 278 -10.37 26.93 -0.76
CA PRO A 278 -11.39 25.88 -0.76
C PRO A 278 -11.84 25.45 -2.15
N LEU A 279 -11.99 24.15 -2.34
CA LEU A 279 -12.46 23.56 -3.60
C LEU A 279 -13.87 24.06 -3.98
N PRO A 280 -14.12 24.38 -5.26
CA PRO A 280 -15.48 24.61 -5.77
C PRO A 280 -16.39 23.41 -5.50
N GLU A 281 -17.67 23.67 -5.24
CA GLU A 281 -18.63 22.69 -4.68
C GLU A 281 -18.76 21.38 -5.50
N ASN A 282 -18.66 21.46 -6.82
CA ASN A 282 -18.64 20.28 -7.70
C ASN A 282 -17.37 19.42 -7.50
N ILE A 283 -16.19 20.06 -7.43
CA ILE A 283 -14.91 19.39 -7.16
C ILE A 283 -14.88 18.82 -5.74
N ARG A 284 -15.43 19.56 -4.77
CA ARG A 284 -15.56 19.13 -3.37
C ARG A 284 -16.41 17.86 -3.25
N LYS A 285 -17.48 17.73 -4.05
CA LYS A 285 -18.29 16.50 -4.15
C LYS A 285 -17.53 15.34 -4.80
N GLN A 286 -16.83 15.57 -5.92
CA GLN A 286 -15.96 14.55 -6.54
C GLN A 286 -14.90 14.05 -5.55
N PHE A 287 -14.24 14.96 -4.81
CA PHE A 287 -13.28 14.60 -3.77
C PHE A 287 -13.90 13.77 -2.64
N GLN A 288 -15.14 14.08 -2.23
CA GLN A 288 -15.84 13.31 -1.20
C GLN A 288 -16.16 11.88 -1.68
N SER A 289 -16.66 11.68 -2.91
CA SER A 289 -16.87 10.32 -3.47
C SER A 289 -15.56 9.52 -3.54
N GLN A 290 -14.48 10.14 -4.03
CA GLN A 290 -13.14 9.55 -4.04
C GLN A 290 -12.67 9.18 -2.62
N PHE A 291 -12.94 10.03 -1.63
CA PHE A 291 -12.57 9.80 -0.22
C PHE A 291 -13.40 8.67 0.42
N GLU A 292 -14.69 8.56 0.10
CA GLU A 292 -15.54 7.47 0.58
C GLU A 292 -15.07 6.11 0.04
N ARG A 293 -14.60 6.05 -1.21
CA ARG A 293 -13.97 4.85 -1.80
C ARG A 293 -12.71 4.44 -1.02
N LEU A 294 -11.86 5.40 -0.62
CA LEU A 294 -10.67 5.16 0.21
C LEU A 294 -11.03 4.61 1.59
N VAL A 295 -12.05 5.19 2.24
CA VAL A 295 -12.59 4.73 3.53
C VAL A 295 -13.04 3.28 3.44
N ILE A 296 -13.78 2.92 2.38
CA ILE A 296 -14.34 1.57 2.19
C ILE A 296 -13.23 0.55 1.97
N LEU A 297 -12.26 0.84 1.09
CA LEU A 297 -11.08 0.00 0.90
C LEU A 297 -10.37 -0.26 2.23
N ASP A 298 -9.94 0.81 2.91
CA ASP A 298 -9.15 0.71 4.15
C ASP A 298 -9.91 0.00 5.27
N TYR A 299 -11.23 0.21 5.37
CA TYR A 299 -12.04 -0.44 6.38
C TYR A 299 -12.20 -1.93 6.09
N ILE A 300 -12.50 -2.34 4.86
CA ILE A 300 -12.65 -3.77 4.50
C ILE A 300 -11.34 -4.53 4.72
N ILE A 301 -10.21 -4.02 4.20
CA ILE A 301 -8.90 -4.68 4.35
C ILE A 301 -8.29 -4.49 5.76
N ARG A 302 -8.96 -3.73 6.64
CA ARG A 302 -8.47 -3.22 7.93
C ARG A 302 -7.01 -2.75 7.85
N ASN A 303 -6.75 -1.81 6.94
CA ASN A 303 -5.43 -1.22 6.77
C ASN A 303 -4.94 -0.63 8.10
N THR A 304 -3.70 -0.93 8.48
CA THR A 304 -3.13 -0.49 9.75
C THR A 304 -2.18 0.71 9.61
N ASP A 305 -1.82 1.15 8.39
CA ASP A 305 -0.79 2.18 8.16
C ASP A 305 -1.17 3.31 7.19
N ARG A 306 -2.47 3.65 7.10
CA ARG A 306 -2.92 4.80 6.30
C ARG A 306 -2.68 6.13 7.04
N GLY A 307 -1.54 6.75 6.79
CA GLY A 307 -1.29 8.19 6.99
C GLY A 307 -1.66 9.04 5.76
N ASN A 308 -1.73 10.37 5.92
CA ASN A 308 -2.02 11.33 4.83
C ASN A 308 -0.87 11.49 3.81
N ASP A 309 0.28 10.89 4.10
CA ASP A 309 1.42 10.65 3.22
C ASP A 309 1.27 9.37 2.38
N ASN A 310 0.44 8.41 2.83
CA ASN A 310 0.25 7.10 2.22
C ASN A 310 -1.02 7.00 1.35
N TRP A 311 -1.61 8.13 0.96
CA TRP A 311 -2.53 8.23 -0.17
C TRP A 311 -2.25 9.53 -0.93
N LEU A 312 -2.48 9.51 -2.24
CA LEU A 312 -2.17 10.62 -3.13
C LEU A 312 -3.44 11.23 -3.73
N VAL A 313 -3.34 12.48 -4.15
CA VAL A 313 -4.38 13.21 -4.89
C VAL A 313 -3.76 13.81 -6.16
N ARG A 314 -4.41 13.60 -7.31
CA ARG A 314 -4.22 14.40 -8.53
C ARG A 314 -5.37 15.38 -8.60
N TYR A 315 -5.08 16.68 -8.67
CA TYR A 315 -6.09 17.73 -8.86
C TYR A 315 -5.60 18.70 -9.93
N GLU A 316 -6.40 18.87 -10.96
CA GLU A 316 -6.11 19.78 -12.07
C GLU A 316 -7.13 20.92 -12.08
N LYS A 317 -6.63 22.13 -11.78
CA LYS A 317 -7.42 23.35 -11.98
C LYS A 317 -7.59 23.55 -13.49
N GLN A 318 -8.82 23.48 -13.97
CA GLN A 318 -9.16 23.98 -15.31
C GLN A 318 -8.64 25.42 -15.44
N LYS A 319 -7.83 25.67 -16.46
CA LYS A 319 -7.40 27.02 -16.80
C LYS A 319 -8.60 27.80 -17.34
N CYS A 320 -9.12 28.74 -16.56
CA CYS A 320 -10.01 29.78 -17.06
C CYS A 320 -9.24 30.84 -17.88
N GLU A 321 -8.46 30.39 -18.87
CA GLU A 321 -7.83 31.25 -19.87
C GLU A 321 -8.80 31.38 -21.05
N LYS A 322 -9.16 32.63 -21.36
CA LYS A 322 -10.18 32.95 -22.37
C LYS A 322 -9.60 32.93 -23.77
N GLU A 323 -9.67 31.82 -24.47
CA GLU A 323 -9.67 31.84 -25.95
C GLU A 323 -10.83 31.01 -26.48
N ILE A 324 -11.66 31.65 -27.31
CA ILE A 324 -12.70 31.00 -28.11
C ILE A 324 -12.07 30.77 -29.48
N ASP A 325 -11.52 29.57 -29.72
CA ASP A 325 -11.33 29.06 -31.08
C ASP A 325 -12.25 27.86 -31.31
N HIS A 326 -13.05 27.95 -32.38
CA HIS A 326 -14.01 26.91 -32.73
C HIS A 326 -13.34 25.83 -33.58
N LYS A 327 -12.85 24.77 -32.92
CA LYS A 327 -12.55 23.50 -33.61
C LYS A 327 -13.29 22.34 -32.96
N GLU A 328 -14.23 21.80 -33.73
CA GLU A 328 -14.92 20.55 -33.40
C GLU A 328 -13.89 19.41 -33.27
N SER A 329 -13.94 18.66 -32.17
CA SER A 329 -13.17 17.44 -32.00
C SER A 329 -13.89 16.49 -31.06
N LYS A 330 -14.71 15.63 -31.66
CA LYS A 330 -15.32 14.40 -31.11
C LYS A 330 -15.75 14.44 -29.64
N TRP A 331 -17.06 14.53 -29.43
CA TRP A 331 -17.70 13.86 -28.31
C TRP A 331 -17.45 12.35 -28.40
N ILE A 332 -16.82 11.75 -27.39
CA ILE A 332 -17.06 10.40 -26.84
C ILE A 332 -16.10 10.15 -25.66
N ASP A 333 -16.65 9.52 -24.62
CA ASP A 333 -16.05 8.96 -23.39
C ASP A 333 -15.52 9.90 -22.28
N ASP A 334 -15.83 9.45 -21.05
CA ASP A 334 -15.54 9.93 -19.70
C ASP A 334 -15.83 11.40 -19.31
N GLU A 335 -16.65 11.58 -18.26
CA GLU A 335 -16.54 12.78 -17.41
C GLU A 335 -15.16 12.77 -16.74
N GLU A 336 -14.24 13.59 -17.25
CA GLU A 336 -12.88 13.65 -16.73
C GLU A 336 -12.88 14.25 -15.31
N PHE A 337 -12.91 13.36 -14.30
CA PHE A 337 -12.83 13.72 -12.89
C PHE A 337 -11.59 14.59 -12.64
N LEU A 338 -11.83 15.88 -12.41
CA LEU A 338 -10.80 16.90 -12.20
C LEU A 338 -9.98 16.66 -10.93
N ILE A 339 -10.50 15.83 -10.01
CA ILE A 339 -9.80 15.34 -8.82
C ILE A 339 -9.94 13.82 -8.68
N LYS A 340 -8.83 13.11 -8.51
CA LYS A 340 -8.76 11.65 -8.27
C LYS A 340 -7.84 11.30 -7.10
N ILE A 341 -8.14 10.22 -6.38
CA ILE A 341 -7.32 9.65 -5.30
C ILE A 341 -6.59 8.39 -5.78
N ALA A 342 -5.34 8.23 -5.35
CA ALA A 342 -4.59 6.98 -5.50
C ALA A 342 -4.21 6.38 -4.12
N ALA A 343 -4.67 5.17 -3.84
CA ALA A 343 -4.43 4.41 -2.62
C ALA A 343 -3.19 3.52 -2.76
N ILE A 344 -2.04 4.02 -2.31
CA ILE A 344 -0.71 3.37 -2.42
C ILE A 344 -0.25 2.75 -1.09
N ASP A 345 0.89 2.05 -1.10
CA ASP A 345 1.55 1.47 0.09
C ASP A 345 0.61 0.64 1.01
N ASN A 346 -0.16 -0.24 0.39
CA ASN A 346 -1.18 -1.07 1.06
C ASN A 346 -0.59 -2.33 1.72
N GLY A 347 0.75 -2.40 1.88
CA GLY A 347 1.49 -3.57 2.35
C GLY A 347 1.35 -3.93 3.83
N LEU A 348 0.47 -3.26 4.59
CA LEU A 348 0.27 -3.43 6.04
C LEU A 348 -1.23 -3.52 6.41
N ALA A 349 -1.98 -4.25 5.59
CA ALA A 349 -3.39 -4.59 5.75
C ALA A 349 -3.59 -6.11 5.97
N PHE A 350 -4.84 -6.59 5.88
CA PHE A 350 -5.25 -7.98 6.11
C PHE A 350 -4.76 -8.57 7.44
N PRO A 351 -5.06 -7.95 8.60
CA PRO A 351 -4.68 -8.48 9.89
C PRO A 351 -5.47 -9.76 10.24
N PHE A 352 -4.79 -10.74 10.87
CA PHE A 352 -5.40 -12.02 11.30
C PHE A 352 -6.18 -11.91 12.62
N LYS A 353 -6.07 -10.77 13.30
CA LYS A 353 -6.89 -10.40 14.47
C LYS A 353 -7.02 -8.88 14.51
N HIS A 354 -8.04 -8.35 15.19
CA HIS A 354 -8.07 -6.91 15.49
C HIS A 354 -6.85 -6.49 16.34
N PRO A 355 -6.37 -5.24 16.21
CA PRO A 355 -5.29 -4.73 17.05
C PRO A 355 -5.63 -4.79 18.54
N ASP A 356 -4.64 -5.10 19.38
CA ASP A 356 -4.78 -4.99 20.82
C ASP A 356 -4.84 -3.49 21.22
N GLU A 357 -5.66 -3.12 22.20
CA GLU A 357 -6.01 -1.71 22.49
C GLU A 357 -4.80 -0.79 22.73
N TRP A 358 -3.74 -1.30 23.37
CA TRP A 358 -2.48 -0.60 23.62
C TRP A 358 -1.74 -0.18 22.33
N ARG A 359 -2.21 -0.63 21.15
CA ARG A 359 -1.66 -0.30 19.84
C ARG A 359 -2.73 -0.31 18.74
N ALA A 360 -3.76 0.51 18.91
CA ALA A 360 -5.01 0.50 18.12
C ALA A 360 -4.92 0.65 16.58
N TYR A 361 -3.80 1.14 16.02
CA TYR A 361 -3.62 1.49 14.59
C TYR A 361 -4.83 2.26 13.99
N PRO A 362 -5.00 3.54 14.36
CA PRO A 362 -6.09 4.37 13.86
C PRO A 362 -5.92 4.68 12.37
N PHE A 363 -7.04 4.79 11.64
CA PHE A 363 -7.04 5.36 10.31
C PHE A 363 -6.86 6.88 10.43
N HIS A 364 -5.75 7.46 9.95
CA HIS A 364 -5.48 8.89 10.18
C HIS A 364 -6.49 9.81 9.46
N TRP A 365 -7.10 9.34 8.37
CA TRP A 365 -8.18 10.07 7.70
C TRP A 365 -9.43 10.28 8.57
N ALA A 366 -9.63 9.51 9.65
CA ALA A 366 -10.80 9.64 10.51
C ALA A 366 -10.84 10.98 11.28
N TRP A 367 -9.71 11.66 11.41
CA TRP A 367 -9.63 12.99 12.05
C TRP A 367 -9.93 14.15 11.09
N LEU A 368 -9.98 13.89 9.77
CA LEU A 368 -10.23 14.92 8.76
C LEU A 368 -11.70 15.40 8.77
N PRO A 369 -11.99 16.66 8.40
CA PRO A 369 -13.37 17.15 8.27
C PRO A 369 -14.25 16.27 7.35
N GLN A 370 -13.68 15.74 6.27
CA GLN A 370 -14.33 14.86 5.29
C GLN A 370 -14.87 13.58 5.92
N ALA A 371 -14.26 13.08 7.00
CA ALA A 371 -14.73 11.88 7.70
C ALA A 371 -16.00 12.10 8.54
N LYS A 372 -16.41 13.35 8.76
CA LYS A 372 -17.65 13.69 9.49
C LYS A 372 -18.87 13.83 8.57
N VAL A 373 -18.65 13.81 7.25
CA VAL A 373 -19.72 13.82 6.24
C VAL A 373 -20.38 12.43 6.19
N PRO A 374 -21.71 12.31 6.24
CA PRO A 374 -22.43 11.04 6.01
C PRO A 374 -22.10 10.44 4.63
N PHE A 375 -22.03 9.11 4.52
CA PHE A 375 -21.82 8.44 3.24
C PHE A 375 -22.87 8.84 2.19
N SER A 376 -22.42 9.22 1.00
CA SER A 376 -23.28 9.60 -0.12
C SER A 376 -24.27 8.51 -0.55
N GLU A 377 -25.33 8.90 -1.24
CA GLU A 377 -26.20 7.94 -1.94
C GLU A 377 -25.45 7.20 -3.05
N GLU A 378 -24.49 7.85 -3.72
CA GLU A 378 -23.65 7.25 -4.76
C GLU A 378 -22.91 6.02 -4.22
N ILE A 379 -22.15 6.19 -3.13
CA ILE A 379 -21.32 5.11 -2.59
C ILE A 379 -22.14 4.01 -1.92
N ARG A 380 -23.28 4.37 -1.32
CA ARG A 380 -24.23 3.40 -0.75
C ARG A 380 -24.85 2.52 -1.83
N ASN A 381 -25.32 3.12 -2.93
CA ASN A 381 -25.88 2.38 -4.06
C ASN A 381 -24.83 1.57 -4.83
N LEU A 382 -23.58 2.05 -4.90
CA LEU A 382 -22.47 1.27 -5.50
C LEU A 382 -22.13 0.03 -4.67
N ILE A 383 -22.02 0.16 -3.34
CA ILE A 383 -21.32 -0.84 -2.51
C ILE A 383 -22.26 -1.81 -1.78
N LEU A 384 -23.45 -1.38 -1.35
CA LEU A 384 -24.40 -2.26 -0.65
C LEU A 384 -24.82 -3.51 -1.45
N PRO A 385 -25.04 -3.46 -2.79
CA PRO A 385 -25.40 -4.65 -3.56
C PRO A 385 -24.34 -5.77 -3.48
N TYR A 386 -23.06 -5.40 -3.45
CA TYR A 386 -21.95 -6.36 -3.34
C TYR A 386 -21.77 -6.85 -1.90
N ILE A 387 -21.52 -5.96 -0.95
CA ILE A 387 -21.04 -6.37 0.38
C ILE A 387 -22.13 -6.97 1.28
N SER A 388 -23.41 -6.82 0.91
CA SER A 388 -24.52 -7.47 1.62
C SER A 388 -24.97 -8.80 1.02
N ASP A 389 -24.44 -9.18 -0.15
CA ASP A 389 -24.55 -10.54 -0.69
C ASP A 389 -23.44 -11.44 -0.12
N MET A 390 -23.84 -12.57 0.46
CA MET A 390 -22.90 -13.54 1.03
C MET A 390 -22.20 -14.39 -0.03
N ASN A 391 -22.71 -14.46 -1.27
CA ASN A 391 -22.01 -15.12 -2.37
C ASN A 391 -20.83 -14.26 -2.82
N PHE A 392 -21.04 -12.97 -3.14
CA PHE A 392 -19.96 -12.02 -3.42
C PHE A 392 -18.86 -12.01 -2.35
N VAL A 393 -19.24 -11.99 -1.06
CA VAL A 393 -18.28 -12.01 0.05
C VAL A 393 -17.53 -13.34 0.14
N GLN A 394 -18.16 -14.47 -0.20
CA GLN A 394 -17.50 -15.77 -0.29
C GLN A 394 -16.53 -15.83 -1.47
N ASP A 395 -16.95 -15.38 -2.66
CA ASP A 395 -16.11 -15.29 -3.86
C ASP A 395 -14.88 -14.40 -3.62
N LEU A 396 -15.04 -13.28 -2.90
CA LEU A 396 -13.92 -12.42 -2.52
C LEU A 396 -12.93 -13.14 -1.58
N CYS A 397 -13.43 -13.96 -0.65
CA CYS A 397 -12.58 -14.80 0.20
C CYS A 397 -11.86 -15.88 -0.62
N GLU A 398 -12.47 -16.40 -1.69
CA GLU A 398 -11.87 -17.41 -2.56
C GLU A 398 -10.81 -16.81 -3.50
N ASP A 399 -11.06 -15.65 -4.10
CA ASP A 399 -10.04 -14.90 -4.87
C ASP A 399 -8.81 -14.57 -4.01
N LEU A 400 -9.02 -14.11 -2.77
CA LEU A 400 -7.94 -13.83 -1.81
C LEU A 400 -7.23 -15.10 -1.36
N TYR A 401 -7.92 -16.24 -1.27
CA TYR A 401 -7.30 -17.54 -0.98
C TYR A 401 -6.39 -17.99 -2.13
N GLU A 402 -6.85 -17.88 -3.38
CA GLU A 402 -6.07 -18.21 -4.58
C GLU A 402 -4.81 -17.34 -4.69
N LEU A 403 -4.89 -16.05 -4.32
CA LEU A 403 -3.75 -15.16 -4.24
C LEU A 403 -2.80 -15.53 -3.08
N PHE A 404 -3.32 -15.68 -1.85
CA PHE A 404 -2.49 -15.80 -0.64
C PHE A 404 -1.81 -17.17 -0.52
N LYS A 405 -2.44 -18.25 -1.04
CA LYS A 405 -1.85 -19.60 -1.06
C LYS A 405 -0.58 -19.73 -1.92
N THR A 406 -0.25 -18.71 -2.71
CA THR A 406 1.02 -18.65 -3.47
C THR A 406 2.25 -18.48 -2.57
N ASP A 407 2.05 -18.10 -1.30
CA ASP A 407 3.15 -17.99 -0.34
C ASP A 407 3.63 -19.35 0.16
N LYS A 408 4.95 -19.56 0.15
CA LYS A 408 5.60 -20.75 0.76
C LYS A 408 5.43 -20.85 2.28
N GLY A 409 5.05 -19.74 2.94
CA GLY A 409 4.68 -19.67 4.35
C GLY A 409 3.20 -19.43 4.57
N PHE A 410 2.33 -19.77 3.61
CA PHE A 410 0.88 -19.73 3.79
C PHE A 410 0.43 -20.74 4.85
N ASP A 411 -0.44 -20.30 5.76
CA ASP A 411 -1.15 -21.16 6.70
C ASP A 411 -2.66 -20.90 6.60
N LYS A 412 -3.44 -21.98 6.47
CA LYS A 412 -4.88 -21.87 6.23
C LYS A 412 -5.66 -21.41 7.48
N ALA A 413 -5.22 -21.76 8.69
CA ALA A 413 -5.91 -21.33 9.91
C ALA A 413 -5.75 -19.81 10.13
N THR A 414 -4.55 -19.30 9.89
CA THR A 414 -4.25 -17.86 9.93
C THR A 414 -4.99 -17.12 8.81
N PHE A 415 -5.10 -17.70 7.61
CA PHE A 415 -5.91 -17.13 6.52
C PHE A 415 -7.39 -17.01 6.87
N GLU A 416 -8.02 -18.07 7.40
CA GLU A 416 -9.43 -18.00 7.85
C GLU A 416 -9.63 -16.97 8.96
N SER A 417 -8.59 -16.68 9.75
CA SER A 417 -8.57 -15.63 10.77
C SER A 417 -8.46 -14.21 10.16
N GLN A 418 -7.71 -14.04 9.06
CA GLN A 418 -7.76 -12.79 8.27
C GLN A 418 -9.15 -12.58 7.66
N MET A 419 -9.76 -13.63 7.11
CA MET A 419 -11.09 -13.56 6.53
C MET A 419 -12.18 -13.36 7.60
N SER A 420 -12.03 -13.85 8.83
CA SER A 420 -13.00 -13.61 9.90
C SER A 420 -12.98 -12.17 10.42
N VAL A 421 -11.81 -11.52 10.41
CA VAL A 421 -11.69 -10.06 10.60
C VAL A 421 -12.33 -9.30 9.43
N MET A 422 -12.01 -9.65 8.18
CA MET A 422 -12.57 -9.00 6.98
C MET A 422 -14.09 -9.08 6.93
N ARG A 423 -14.68 -10.25 7.22
CA ARG A 423 -16.15 -10.44 7.32
C ARG A 423 -16.77 -9.59 8.45
N GLY A 424 -16.07 -9.42 9.57
CA GLY A 424 -16.49 -8.50 10.65
C GLY A 424 -16.48 -7.03 10.25
N GLN A 425 -15.47 -6.61 9.48
CA GLN A 425 -15.42 -5.26 8.89
C GLN A 425 -16.53 -5.04 7.86
N ILE A 426 -16.78 -6.01 6.99
CA ILE A 426 -17.89 -5.99 6.01
C ILE A 426 -19.25 -5.87 6.70
N LEU A 427 -19.47 -6.58 7.80
CA LEU A 427 -20.70 -6.50 8.60
C LEU A 427 -20.91 -5.09 9.19
N ASN A 428 -19.89 -4.53 9.85
CA ASN A 428 -19.95 -3.18 10.42
C ASN A 428 -20.17 -2.10 9.33
N LEU A 429 -19.48 -2.23 8.18
CA LEU A 429 -19.64 -1.33 7.04
C LEU A 429 -21.04 -1.41 6.43
N THR A 430 -21.58 -2.63 6.25
CA THR A 430 -22.94 -2.84 5.73
C THR A 430 -23.99 -2.15 6.60
N GLN A 431 -23.86 -2.25 7.93
CA GLN A 431 -24.77 -1.55 8.83
C GLN A 431 -24.57 -0.03 8.78
N ALA A 432 -23.32 0.46 8.73
CA ALA A 432 -23.05 1.89 8.65
C ALA A 432 -23.57 2.56 7.36
N LEU A 433 -23.48 1.86 6.23
CA LEU A 433 -24.04 2.29 4.95
C LEU A 433 -25.58 2.26 4.98
N ARG A 434 -26.21 1.25 5.59
CA ARG A 434 -27.67 1.22 5.77
C ARG A 434 -28.19 2.34 6.70
N ASP A 435 -27.44 2.64 7.75
CA ASP A 435 -27.78 3.69 8.74
C ASP A 435 -27.48 5.12 8.25
N GLY A 436 -26.88 5.30 7.07
CA GLY A 436 -26.46 6.63 6.57
C GLY A 436 -25.39 7.29 7.43
N LYS A 437 -24.51 6.52 8.09
CA LYS A 437 -23.45 7.04 8.98
C LYS A 437 -22.32 7.71 8.19
N SER A 438 -21.48 8.46 8.90
CA SER A 438 -20.21 9.01 8.41
C SER A 438 -19.03 8.04 8.63
N PRO A 439 -17.90 8.19 7.89
CA PRO A 439 -16.66 7.46 8.14
C PRO A 439 -16.17 7.53 9.59
N PHE A 440 -16.34 8.67 10.26
CA PHE A 440 -15.98 8.87 11.67
C PHE A 440 -16.85 8.02 12.61
N GLN A 441 -18.15 7.91 12.34
CA GLN A 441 -19.05 7.02 13.09
C GLN A 441 -18.80 5.54 12.80
N LEU A 442 -18.41 5.19 11.56
CA LEU A 442 -18.04 3.82 11.17
C LEU A 442 -16.83 3.28 11.97
N VAL A 443 -15.82 4.11 12.20
CA VAL A 443 -14.63 3.71 13.00
C VAL A 443 -14.87 3.70 14.51
N GLN A 444 -16.03 4.20 14.97
CA GLN A 444 -16.49 4.09 16.36
C GLN A 444 -17.30 2.81 16.63
N ILE A 445 -17.71 2.05 15.60
CA ILE A 445 -18.43 0.78 15.77
C ILE A 445 -17.48 -0.26 16.40
N PRO A 446 -17.86 -0.97 17.48
CA PRO A 446 -17.03 -2.00 18.10
C PRO A 446 -16.52 -3.05 17.11
N CYS A 447 -15.29 -3.51 17.32
CA CYS A 447 -14.66 -4.50 16.45
C CYS A 447 -15.36 -5.86 16.56
N VAL A 448 -15.80 -6.41 15.42
CA VAL A 448 -16.48 -7.71 15.31
C VAL A 448 -15.57 -8.69 14.55
N ILE A 449 -15.68 -9.98 14.87
CA ILE A 449 -15.11 -11.10 14.11
C ILE A 449 -16.26 -12.03 13.70
N VAL A 450 -16.24 -12.52 12.46
CA VAL A 450 -17.27 -13.42 11.91
C VAL A 450 -16.62 -14.72 11.41
N GLU A 451 -16.72 -15.76 12.22
CA GLU A 451 -16.11 -17.07 11.98
C GLU A 451 -17.06 -17.99 11.22
N ARG A 452 -16.51 -18.89 10.37
CA ARG A 452 -17.29 -19.96 9.74
C ARG A 452 -17.38 -21.13 10.70
N SER A 453 -18.60 -21.54 11.06
CA SER A 453 -18.83 -22.74 11.85
C SER A 453 -18.49 -23.97 11.01
N GLN A 454 -17.57 -24.82 11.49
CA GLN A 454 -17.31 -26.11 10.83
C GLN A 454 -18.49 -27.06 11.09
N GLY A 455 -19.34 -27.26 10.08
CA GLY A 455 -20.47 -28.16 10.12
C GLY A 455 -20.05 -29.63 10.25
N GLY A 456 -19.87 -30.11 11.48
CA GLY A 456 -19.52 -31.49 11.78
C GLY A 456 -20.71 -32.45 11.65
N SER A 457 -20.98 -32.92 10.43
CA SER A 457 -22.03 -33.92 10.18
C SER A 457 -21.50 -35.16 9.45
N GLN A 458 -21.28 -36.25 10.19
CA GLN A 458 -21.26 -37.61 9.62
C GLN A 458 -22.69 -38.00 9.22
N GLY A 459 -23.16 -37.53 8.07
CA GLY A 459 -24.52 -37.75 7.57
C GLY A 459 -24.61 -37.56 6.07
N ARG A 460 -25.50 -38.32 5.41
CA ARG A 460 -25.73 -38.22 3.96
C ARG A 460 -26.58 -36.98 3.63
N ILE A 461 -26.38 -36.46 2.40
CA ILE A 461 -27.03 -35.28 1.81
C ILE A 461 -26.47 -33.95 2.37
N VAL A 462 -25.63 -33.29 1.56
CA VAL A 462 -25.04 -31.98 1.88
C VAL A 462 -25.88 -30.88 1.23
N HIS A 463 -26.70 -30.19 2.02
CA HIS A 463 -26.96 -28.78 1.77
C HIS A 463 -25.84 -27.98 2.44
N LEU A 464 -25.19 -27.08 1.70
CA LEU A 464 -24.01 -26.36 2.17
C LEU A 464 -24.37 -25.15 3.05
N SER A 465 -25.05 -25.41 4.18
CA SER A 465 -25.42 -24.38 5.17
C SER A 465 -24.20 -23.89 5.94
N ASN A 466 -23.46 -22.95 5.32
CA ASN A 466 -22.44 -22.14 5.98
C ASN A 466 -23.07 -21.36 7.15
N SER A 467 -23.02 -21.95 8.35
CA SER A 467 -23.35 -21.23 9.57
C SER A 467 -22.17 -20.33 9.94
N PHE A 468 -22.47 -19.14 10.43
CA PHE A 468 -21.49 -18.15 10.85
C PHE A 468 -21.70 -17.81 12.32
N THR A 469 -20.60 -17.63 13.05
CA THR A 469 -20.62 -17.22 14.47
C THR A 469 -20.07 -15.81 14.57
N GLN A 470 -20.85 -14.89 15.12
CA GLN A 470 -20.47 -13.48 15.33
C GLN A 470 -19.94 -13.28 16.76
N THR A 471 -18.70 -12.81 16.88
CA THR A 471 -18.06 -12.50 18.17
C THR A 471 -17.73 -11.01 18.21
N VAL A 472 -18.35 -10.27 19.14
CA VAL A 472 -18.03 -8.85 19.38
C VAL A 472 -16.86 -8.79 20.37
N ASN A 473 -15.76 -8.15 19.98
CA ASN A 473 -14.49 -8.23 20.71
C ASN A 473 -14.39 -7.20 21.85
N CYS A 474 -15.38 -7.18 22.75
CA CYS A 474 -15.45 -6.28 23.90
C CYS A 474 -14.55 -6.76 25.06
N ARG A 475 -13.22 -6.75 24.85
CA ARG A 475 -12.28 -6.83 25.98
C ARG A 475 -12.24 -5.47 26.67
N LYS A 476 -12.44 -5.44 27.99
CA LYS A 476 -12.23 -4.22 28.78
C LYS A 476 -10.73 -3.90 28.83
N PRO A 477 -10.32 -2.61 28.83
CA PRO A 477 -8.93 -2.23 28.99
C PRO A 477 -8.38 -2.78 30.32
N PHE A 478 -7.20 -3.39 30.24
CA PHE A 478 -6.60 -4.15 31.35
C PHE A 478 -6.18 -3.27 32.54
N PHE A 479 -6.30 -1.95 32.40
CA PHE A 479 -6.19 -0.95 33.46
C PHE A 479 -7.42 -0.03 33.41
N SER A 480 -8.53 -0.48 34.02
CA SER A 480 -9.69 0.36 34.34
C SER A 480 -9.92 0.40 35.86
N SER A 481 -8.88 0.81 36.59
CA SER A 481 -8.95 1.14 38.01
C SER A 481 -7.93 2.23 38.34
N TRP A 482 -8.42 3.45 38.52
CA TRP A 482 -8.10 4.41 39.59
C TRP A 482 -9.09 5.57 39.47
#